data_AF-A0AAE2ZPK8-F1
#
_entry.id   AF-A0AAE2ZPK8-F1
#
_cell.length_a   1.000
_cell.length_b   1.000
_cell.length_c   1.000
_cell.angle_alpha   90.00
_cell.angle_beta   90.00
_cell.angle_gamma   90.00
#
_symmetry.space_group_name_H-M   'P 1'
#
loop_
_entity.id
_entity.type
_entity.pdbx_description
1 polymer ?
#
loop_
_entity_poly.entity_id
_entity_poly.type
_entity_poly.pdbx_seq_one_letter_code
_entity_poly.pdbx_strand_id
1 'polypeptide(L)'
;MKTIVYLTLLLLVPSIVWAKPFDFATIVSLDDMHAELKSRFPLGADRADVYRQLSTEGGAAHYAHPDRANVEKYLYDIDLCKLHVFRWNISAHFFDNGKLTQIFVNGEAVHAAGDEIYDPSVNYRRDAPTKVSYILQQRPEASEGENVVSYVQLEPEDGDGTVDVTVVGGGPTRADPWNLGSVHGYPPMPRWHSIFTLDKAGAVVPYSGACPD
;
A
#
# COMPACT_ATOMS: atom_id res chain seq x y z
N MET A 1 21.96 -59.53 -36.87
CA MET A 1 21.93 -58.05 -36.99
C MET A 1 20.84 -57.54 -36.06
N LYS A 2 21.18 -56.76 -35.01
CA LYS A 2 20.22 -56.15 -34.08
C LYS A 2 20.35 -54.64 -34.20
N THR A 3 19.30 -53.99 -34.65
CA THR A 3 19.21 -52.53 -34.76
C THR A 3 18.72 -51.97 -33.43
N ILE A 4 19.54 -51.14 -32.79
CA ILE A 4 19.16 -50.39 -31.58
C ILE A 4 18.67 -49.03 -32.05
N VAL A 5 17.40 -48.73 -31.81
CA VAL A 5 16.79 -47.41 -32.04
C VAL A 5 16.92 -46.62 -30.74
N TYR A 6 17.67 -45.52 -30.78
CA TYR A 6 17.74 -44.57 -29.67
C TYR A 6 16.57 -43.59 -29.77
N LEU A 7 15.66 -43.65 -28.81
CA LEU A 7 14.57 -42.70 -28.63
C LEU A 7 15.08 -41.54 -27.77
N THR A 8 15.37 -40.40 -28.39
CA THR A 8 15.77 -39.18 -27.66
C THR A 8 14.52 -38.51 -27.09
N LEU A 9 14.31 -38.65 -25.79
CA LEU A 9 13.22 -38.00 -25.06
C LEU A 9 13.59 -36.51 -24.86
N LEU A 10 13.03 -35.61 -25.68
CA LEU A 10 13.12 -34.16 -25.42
C LEU A 10 12.25 -33.81 -24.20
N LEU A 11 12.90 -33.53 -23.07
CA LEU A 11 12.26 -32.90 -21.92
C LEU A 11 11.98 -31.44 -22.27
N LEU A 12 10.69 -31.11 -22.43
CA LEU A 12 10.19 -29.73 -22.43
C LEU A 12 10.40 -29.15 -21.04
N VAL A 13 11.44 -28.33 -20.87
CA VAL A 13 11.59 -27.47 -19.71
C VAL A 13 10.65 -26.29 -19.91
N PRO A 14 9.59 -26.11 -19.10
CA PRO A 14 8.76 -24.93 -19.21
C PRO A 14 9.62 -23.70 -18.89
N SER A 15 9.69 -22.76 -19.83
CA SER A 15 10.27 -21.45 -19.59
C SER A 15 9.48 -20.77 -18.48
N ILE A 16 10.09 -20.65 -17.29
CA ILE A 16 9.53 -19.85 -16.21
C ILE A 16 9.59 -18.40 -16.70
N VAL A 17 8.46 -17.87 -17.14
CA VAL A 17 8.32 -16.43 -17.40
C VAL A 17 8.27 -15.78 -16.02
N TRP A 18 9.41 -15.24 -15.58
CA TRP A 18 9.45 -14.42 -14.38
C TRP A 18 8.65 -13.14 -14.67
N ALA A 19 7.57 -12.93 -13.92
CA ALA A 19 6.88 -11.64 -13.94
C ALA A 19 7.90 -10.54 -13.61
N LYS A 20 7.79 -9.39 -14.29
CA LYS A 20 8.63 -8.24 -13.96
C LYS A 20 8.41 -7.87 -12.49
N PRO A 21 9.47 -7.46 -11.76
CA PRO A 21 9.34 -6.92 -10.41
C PRO A 21 8.26 -5.84 -10.34
N PHE A 22 7.64 -5.70 -9.16
CA PHE A 22 6.71 -4.60 -8.92
C PHE A 22 7.47 -3.28 -8.96
N ASP A 23 7.08 -2.34 -9.81
CA ASP A 23 7.76 -1.06 -9.94
C ASP A 23 6.82 0.08 -9.59
N PHE A 24 6.84 0.45 -8.31
CA PHE A 24 6.02 1.55 -7.77
C PHE A 24 6.25 2.88 -8.48
N ALA A 25 7.49 3.14 -8.94
CA ALA A 25 7.86 4.43 -9.53
C ALA A 25 7.28 4.61 -10.94
N THR A 26 6.86 3.51 -11.59
CA THR A 26 6.23 3.55 -12.93
C THR A 26 4.71 3.71 -12.89
N ILE A 27 4.09 3.50 -11.73
CA ILE A 27 2.65 3.58 -11.56
C ILE A 27 2.30 5.02 -11.18
N VAL A 28 1.57 5.69 -12.06
CA VAL A 28 1.35 7.15 -11.93
C VAL A 28 0.07 7.48 -11.19
N SER A 29 -1.03 6.75 -11.40
CA SER A 29 -2.34 7.11 -10.83
C SER A 29 -2.86 6.08 -9.83
N LEU A 30 -3.76 6.51 -8.94
CA LEU A 30 -4.49 5.60 -8.04
C LEU A 30 -5.22 4.50 -8.82
N ASP A 31 -5.85 4.84 -9.95
CA ASP A 31 -6.56 3.88 -10.80
C ASP A 31 -5.61 2.82 -11.38
N ASP A 32 -4.43 3.23 -11.86
CA ASP A 32 -3.41 2.31 -12.38
C ASP A 32 -2.88 1.40 -11.27
N MET A 33 -2.65 1.94 -10.07
CA MET A 33 -2.24 1.16 -8.91
C MET A 33 -3.31 0.15 -8.52
N HIS A 34 -4.58 0.56 -8.51
CA HIS A 34 -5.71 -0.32 -8.28
C HIS A 34 -5.74 -1.48 -9.28
N ALA A 35 -5.61 -1.17 -10.58
CA ALA A 35 -5.62 -2.17 -11.64
C ALA A 35 -4.43 -3.14 -11.53
N GLU A 36 -3.24 -2.62 -11.24
CA GLU A 36 -2.02 -3.41 -11.09
C GLU A 36 -2.13 -4.37 -9.91
N LEU A 37 -2.53 -3.88 -8.72
CA LEU A 37 -2.71 -4.72 -7.54
C LEU A 37 -3.80 -5.78 -7.76
N LYS A 38 -4.90 -5.40 -8.42
CA LYS A 38 -6.00 -6.32 -8.71
C LYS A 38 -5.58 -7.46 -9.63
N SER A 39 -4.81 -7.14 -10.67
CA SER A 39 -4.29 -8.10 -11.65
C SER A 39 -3.24 -9.03 -11.04
N ARG A 40 -2.30 -8.45 -10.28
CA ARG A 40 -1.11 -9.15 -9.79
C ARG A 40 -1.36 -9.99 -8.54
N PHE A 41 -2.27 -9.56 -7.68
CA PHE A 41 -2.54 -10.21 -6.40
C PHE A 41 -4.02 -10.61 -6.31
N PRO A 42 -4.44 -11.68 -7.01
CA PRO A 42 -5.79 -12.20 -6.85
C PRO A 42 -6.01 -12.73 -5.42
N LEU A 43 -7.28 -12.81 -5.01
CA LEU A 43 -7.63 -13.47 -3.76
C LEU A 43 -7.11 -14.91 -3.72
N GLY A 44 -6.62 -15.32 -2.55
CA GLY A 44 -5.93 -16.59 -2.38
C GLY A 44 -4.45 -16.58 -2.81
N ALA A 45 -3.90 -15.43 -3.23
CA ALA A 45 -2.45 -15.28 -3.41
C ALA A 45 -1.68 -15.60 -2.12
N ASP A 46 -0.47 -16.14 -2.26
CA ASP A 46 0.38 -16.48 -1.11
C ASP A 46 0.98 -15.24 -0.46
N ARG A 47 0.91 -15.14 0.88
CA ARG A 47 1.54 -14.07 1.69
C ARG A 47 3.01 -13.87 1.34
N ALA A 48 3.75 -14.97 1.17
CA ALA A 48 5.16 -14.93 0.79
C ALA A 48 5.37 -14.29 -0.60
N ASP A 49 4.43 -14.48 -1.52
CA ASP A 49 4.50 -13.89 -2.86
C ASP A 49 4.18 -12.39 -2.83
N VAL A 50 3.14 -11.99 -2.10
CA VAL A 50 2.81 -10.57 -1.85
C VAL A 50 4.00 -9.85 -1.20
N TYR A 51 4.56 -10.43 -0.13
CA TYR A 51 5.73 -9.89 0.56
C TYR A 51 6.93 -9.74 -0.38
N ARG A 52 7.26 -10.80 -1.13
CA ARG A 52 8.37 -10.78 -2.07
C ARG A 52 8.21 -9.69 -3.11
N GLN A 53 7.04 -9.62 -3.76
CA GLN A 53 6.81 -8.68 -4.86
C GLN A 53 6.76 -7.22 -4.39
N LEU A 54 6.10 -6.92 -3.26
CA LEU A 54 5.96 -5.54 -2.79
C LEU A 54 7.21 -5.06 -2.03
N SER A 55 7.82 -5.89 -1.19
CA SER A 55 8.93 -5.49 -0.32
C SER A 55 10.29 -5.86 -0.88
N THR A 56 10.61 -7.16 -0.99
CA THR A 56 11.96 -7.60 -1.38
C THR A 56 12.34 -7.17 -2.80
N GLU A 57 11.40 -7.26 -3.73
CA GLU A 57 11.61 -6.90 -5.15
C GLU A 57 11.13 -5.49 -5.47
N GLY A 58 10.03 -5.05 -4.88
CA GLY A 58 9.44 -3.73 -5.12
C GLY A 58 10.01 -2.60 -4.27
N GLY A 59 10.78 -2.92 -3.22
CA GLY A 59 11.47 -1.93 -2.38
C GLY A 59 10.59 -1.23 -1.34
N ALA A 60 9.33 -1.61 -1.17
CA ALA A 60 8.49 -1.05 -0.11
C ALA A 60 8.94 -1.52 1.28
N ALA A 61 8.88 -0.62 2.27
CA ALA A 61 9.08 -1.02 3.66
C ALA A 61 7.88 -1.83 4.17
N HIS A 62 8.16 -2.98 4.76
CA HIS A 62 7.17 -3.90 5.30
C HIS A 62 6.98 -3.69 6.80
N TYR A 63 5.72 -3.73 7.23
CA TYR A 63 5.29 -3.64 8.62
C TYR A 63 4.25 -4.72 8.90
N ALA A 64 4.48 -5.52 9.93
CA ALA A 64 3.46 -6.40 10.49
C ALA A 64 2.57 -5.60 11.46
N HIS A 65 1.27 -5.87 11.45
CA HIS A 65 0.36 -5.23 12.40
C HIS A 65 0.67 -5.69 13.83
N PRO A 66 0.78 -4.78 14.81
CA PRO A 66 1.17 -5.13 16.17
C PRO A 66 0.18 -6.08 16.86
N ASP A 67 -1.12 -5.88 16.64
CA ASP A 67 -2.18 -6.67 17.31
C ASP A 67 -2.87 -7.71 16.41
N ARG A 68 -2.47 -7.83 15.14
CA ARG A 68 -3.17 -8.65 14.14
C ARG A 68 -2.17 -9.42 13.27
N ALA A 69 -1.88 -10.67 13.64
CA ALA A 69 -0.80 -11.47 13.04
C ALA A 69 -0.87 -11.68 11.51
N ASN A 70 -2.08 -11.56 10.94
CA ASN A 70 -2.33 -11.76 9.51
C ASN A 70 -2.65 -10.45 8.77
N VAL A 71 -2.31 -9.31 9.36
CA VAL A 71 -2.46 -8.00 8.72
C VAL A 71 -1.08 -7.38 8.54
N GLU A 72 -0.82 -6.88 7.35
CA GLU A 72 0.46 -6.30 6.97
C GLU A 72 0.27 -5.01 6.19
N LYS A 73 1.37 -4.27 6.07
CA LYS A 73 1.43 -3.01 5.36
C LYS A 73 2.78 -2.83 4.66
N TYR A 74 2.75 -2.14 3.53
CA TYR A 74 3.85 -1.89 2.62
C TYR A 74 3.86 -0.41 2.23
N LEU A 75 4.95 0.30 2.55
CA LEU A 75 5.08 1.73 2.31
C LEU A 75 6.17 2.05 1.28
N TYR A 76 5.80 2.84 0.29
CA TYR A 76 6.70 3.35 -0.73
C TYR A 76 6.46 4.84 -0.95
N ASP A 77 7.50 5.66 -0.75
CA ASP A 77 7.44 7.11 -0.90
C ASP A 77 8.22 7.56 -2.13
N ILE A 78 7.68 8.53 -2.86
CA ILE A 78 8.29 9.14 -4.05
C ILE A 78 8.43 10.65 -3.80
N ASP A 79 9.65 11.16 -3.92
CA ASP A 79 9.92 12.60 -3.95
C ASP A 79 9.61 13.15 -5.35
N LEU A 80 8.48 13.85 -5.48
CA LEU A 80 8.05 14.51 -6.71
C LEU A 80 8.78 15.84 -6.88
N CYS A 81 10.09 15.76 -7.14
CA CYS A 81 10.95 16.91 -7.43
C CYS A 81 10.96 17.96 -6.31
N LYS A 82 10.94 17.51 -5.05
CA LYS A 82 10.85 18.33 -3.83
C LYS A 82 9.59 19.17 -3.73
N LEU A 83 8.61 18.96 -4.60
CA LEU A 83 7.33 19.68 -4.55
C LEU A 83 6.34 18.97 -3.62
N HIS A 84 6.40 17.64 -3.56
CA HIS A 84 5.50 16.82 -2.75
C HIS A 84 6.11 15.41 -2.56
N VAL A 85 5.83 14.77 -1.42
CA VAL A 85 6.15 13.35 -1.22
C VAL A 85 4.89 12.53 -1.42
N PHE A 86 4.81 11.83 -2.55
CA PHE A 86 3.68 10.94 -2.84
C PHE A 86 3.89 9.58 -2.17
N ARG A 87 2.86 9.03 -1.53
CA ARG A 87 2.93 7.76 -0.82
C ARG A 87 1.98 6.72 -1.43
N TRP A 88 2.52 5.53 -1.65
CA TRP A 88 1.76 4.31 -1.75
C TRP A 88 1.75 3.63 -0.38
N ASN A 89 0.59 3.55 0.27
CA ASN A 89 0.33 2.66 1.39
C ASN A 89 -0.51 1.49 0.90
N ILE A 90 0.10 0.33 0.75
CA ILE A 90 -0.62 -0.92 0.47
C ILE A 90 -0.74 -1.69 1.77
N SER A 91 -1.93 -2.19 2.07
CA SER A 91 -2.12 -3.09 3.21
C SER A 91 -2.87 -4.35 2.78
N ALA A 92 -2.53 -5.46 3.43
CA ALA A 92 -3.01 -6.78 3.04
C ALA A 92 -3.44 -7.57 4.26
N HIS A 93 -4.52 -8.34 4.09
CA HIS A 93 -5.05 -9.26 5.09
C HIS A 93 -4.95 -10.68 4.57
N PHE A 94 -4.68 -11.62 5.47
CA PHE A 94 -4.50 -13.02 5.13
C PHE A 94 -5.33 -13.91 6.08
N PHE A 95 -5.71 -15.09 5.59
CA PHE A 95 -6.09 -16.19 6.48
C PHE A 95 -4.87 -16.74 7.22
N ASP A 96 -5.10 -17.53 8.27
CA ASP A 96 -4.04 -18.22 9.03
C ASP A 96 -3.16 -19.13 8.17
N ASN A 97 -3.68 -19.62 7.04
CA ASN A 97 -2.92 -20.41 6.07
C ASN A 97 -2.08 -19.55 5.10
N GLY A 98 -2.00 -18.24 5.34
CA GLY A 98 -1.20 -17.29 4.56
C GLY A 98 -1.83 -16.90 3.21
N LYS A 99 -3.13 -17.12 3.01
CA LYS A 99 -3.82 -16.79 1.75
C LYS A 99 -4.46 -15.42 1.81
N LEU A 100 -4.24 -14.59 0.78
CA LEU A 100 -4.74 -13.21 0.70
C LEU A 100 -6.28 -13.17 0.69
N THR A 101 -6.86 -12.37 1.58
CA THR A 101 -8.31 -12.16 1.69
C THR A 101 -8.73 -10.74 1.30
N GLN A 102 -7.88 -9.76 1.59
CA GLN A 102 -8.13 -8.36 1.24
C GLN A 102 -6.81 -7.66 0.92
N ILE A 103 -6.88 -6.69 0.01
CA ILE A 103 -5.78 -5.77 -0.24
C ILE A 103 -6.33 -4.38 -0.49
N PHE A 104 -5.66 -3.37 0.07
CA PHE A 104 -6.06 -1.97 0.01
C PHE A 104 -4.90 -1.14 -0.51
N VAL A 105 -5.22 -0.04 -1.19
CA VAL A 105 -4.27 1.03 -1.52
C VAL A 105 -4.80 2.35 -0.96
N ASN A 106 -4.00 3.02 -0.14
CA ASN A 106 -4.32 4.31 0.48
C ASN A 106 -5.68 4.36 1.21
N GLY A 107 -6.18 3.21 1.67
CA GLY A 107 -7.47 3.04 2.35
C GLY A 107 -8.58 2.54 1.44
N GLU A 108 -8.39 2.52 0.13
CA GLU A 108 -9.37 2.01 -0.84
C GLU A 108 -9.20 0.51 -1.06
N ALA A 109 -10.29 -0.23 -1.00
CA ALA A 109 -10.27 -1.69 -1.15
C ALA A 109 -10.13 -2.09 -2.62
N VAL A 110 -9.06 -2.81 -2.96
CA VAL A 110 -8.80 -3.36 -4.30
C VAL A 110 -9.56 -4.68 -4.52
N HIS A 111 -9.48 -5.57 -3.52
CA HIS A 111 -10.30 -6.78 -3.41
C HIS A 111 -11.02 -6.78 -2.07
N ALA A 112 -12.29 -7.18 -2.06
CA ALA A 112 -13.13 -7.24 -0.86
C ALA A 112 -13.97 -8.52 -0.81
N ALA A 113 -13.36 -9.70 -0.99
CA ALA A 113 -14.09 -10.95 -0.78
C ALA A 113 -13.54 -11.71 0.43
N GLY A 114 -14.43 -11.98 1.38
CA GLY A 114 -14.20 -12.93 2.47
C GLY A 114 -14.60 -12.37 3.82
N ASP A 115 -13.82 -11.44 4.34
CA ASP A 115 -13.96 -10.95 5.71
C ASP A 115 -14.59 -9.56 5.77
N GLU A 116 -15.26 -9.25 6.89
CA GLU A 116 -15.68 -7.89 7.22
C GLU A 116 -14.42 -7.01 7.33
N ILE A 117 -14.38 -5.87 6.64
CA ILE A 117 -13.30 -4.89 6.81
C ILE A 117 -13.31 -4.52 8.29
N TYR A 118 -12.19 -4.75 8.99
CA TYR A 118 -12.08 -4.33 10.38
C TYR A 118 -12.32 -2.82 10.47
N ASP A 119 -13.48 -2.47 11.04
CA ASP A 119 -13.85 -1.09 11.29
C ASP A 119 -13.64 -0.80 12.79
N PRO A 120 -12.59 -0.06 13.18
CA PRO A 120 -12.32 0.30 14.56
C PRO A 120 -13.45 1.14 15.15
N SER A 121 -14.28 1.76 14.31
CA SER A 121 -15.44 2.52 14.75
C SER A 121 -16.51 1.65 15.42
N VAL A 122 -16.53 0.33 15.20
CA VAL A 122 -17.43 -0.57 15.93
C VAL A 122 -17.09 -0.65 17.42
N ASN A 123 -15.84 -0.35 17.79
CA ASN A 123 -15.42 -0.24 19.18
C ASN A 123 -15.72 1.15 19.76
N TYR A 124 -16.16 2.11 18.93
CA TYR A 124 -16.58 3.42 19.42
C TYR A 124 -17.95 3.29 20.05
N ARG A 125 -17.99 3.54 21.36
CA ARG A 125 -19.25 3.72 22.06
C ARG A 125 -19.96 4.96 21.52
N ARG A 126 -21.18 4.79 20.97
CA ARG A 126 -21.99 5.90 20.42
C ARG A 126 -22.22 7.05 21.40
N ASP A 127 -22.17 6.76 22.71
CA ASP A 127 -22.39 7.69 23.80
C ASP A 127 -21.10 8.20 24.46
N ALA A 128 -19.92 7.72 24.02
CA ALA A 128 -18.64 8.16 24.55
C ALA A 128 -18.12 9.38 23.79
N PRO A 129 -17.43 10.31 24.48
CA PRO A 129 -16.79 11.44 23.82
C PRO A 129 -15.74 10.93 22.82
N THR A 130 -15.74 11.52 21.62
CA THR A 130 -14.71 11.29 20.61
C THR A 130 -13.70 12.43 20.68
N LYS A 131 -12.43 12.07 20.80
CA LYS A 131 -11.32 13.02 20.67
C LYS A 131 -11.03 13.23 19.18
N VAL A 132 -11.04 14.49 18.77
CA VAL A 132 -10.69 14.91 17.41
C VAL A 132 -9.34 15.61 17.48
N SER A 133 -8.33 15.03 16.83
CA SER A 133 -6.98 15.57 16.78
C SER A 133 -6.64 16.00 15.35
N TYR A 134 -6.09 17.20 15.20
CA TYR A 134 -5.50 17.63 13.93
C TYR A 134 -4.01 17.33 13.95
N ILE A 135 -3.56 16.49 13.01
CA ILE A 135 -2.18 16.03 12.94
C ILE A 135 -1.45 16.75 11.83
N LEU A 136 -0.24 17.22 12.14
CA LEU A 136 0.69 17.86 11.21
C LEU A 136 1.96 17.02 11.14
N GLN A 137 2.18 16.36 10.01
CA GLN A 137 3.33 15.49 9.80
C GLN A 137 4.30 16.14 8.80
N GLN A 138 5.51 16.41 9.26
CA GLN A 138 6.54 17.02 8.42
C GLN A 138 7.02 16.06 7.32
N ARG A 139 7.34 16.65 6.16
CA ARG A 139 7.90 16.03 4.93
C ARG A 139 9.01 16.95 4.41
N PRO A 140 10.15 17.05 5.12
CA PRO A 140 11.23 17.96 4.74
C PRO A 140 11.82 17.71 3.36
N GLU A 141 11.60 16.51 2.78
CA GLU A 141 12.00 16.15 1.42
C GLU A 141 11.27 17.00 0.36
N ALA A 142 10.03 17.41 0.62
CA ALA A 142 9.27 18.31 -0.24
C ALA A 142 9.63 19.80 0.02
N SER A 143 10.92 20.12 0.06
CA SER A 143 11.44 21.43 0.51
C SER A 143 11.05 22.63 -0.35
N GLU A 144 10.56 22.39 -1.57
CA GLU A 144 10.20 23.43 -2.55
C GLU A 144 8.67 23.52 -2.75
N GLY A 145 7.88 22.68 -2.06
CA GLY A 145 6.42 22.68 -2.13
C GLY A 145 5.74 22.30 -0.81
N GLU A 146 4.82 21.33 -0.84
CA GLU A 146 4.06 20.90 0.33
C GLU A 146 4.91 19.99 1.23
N ASN A 147 5.58 20.60 2.21
CA ASN A 147 6.44 19.93 3.17
C ASN A 147 5.72 19.49 4.46
N VAL A 148 4.39 19.57 4.51
CA VAL A 148 3.59 19.12 5.66
C VAL A 148 2.35 18.41 5.16
N VAL A 149 2.17 17.16 5.57
CA VAL A 149 0.91 16.43 5.40
C VAL A 149 0.04 16.67 6.63
N SER A 150 -1.23 16.98 6.40
CA SER A 150 -2.19 17.18 7.48
C SER A 150 -3.42 16.29 7.34
N TYR A 151 -3.95 15.83 8.48
CA TYR A 151 -5.14 15.00 8.52
C TYR A 151 -5.84 15.08 9.87
N VAL A 152 -7.10 14.66 9.90
CA VAL A 152 -7.89 14.55 11.12
C VAL A 152 -7.82 13.12 11.62
N GLN A 153 -7.58 12.95 12.92
CA GLN A 153 -7.66 11.70 13.63
C GLN A 153 -8.86 11.72 14.57
N LEU A 154 -9.62 10.64 14.54
CA LEU A 154 -10.79 10.40 15.39
C LEU A 154 -10.51 9.15 16.25
N GLU A 155 -10.64 9.30 17.56
CA GLU A 155 -10.41 8.22 18.52
C GLU A 155 -11.35 8.36 19.73
N PRO A 156 -11.62 7.27 20.48
CA PRO A 156 -12.27 7.38 21.79
C PRO A 156 -11.47 8.32 22.71
N GLU A 157 -12.12 9.03 23.62
CA GLU A 157 -11.42 9.94 24.56
C GLU A 157 -10.29 9.26 25.33
N ASP A 158 -10.50 8.01 25.74
CA ASP A 158 -9.50 7.19 26.47
C ASP A 158 -8.56 6.38 25.54
N GLY A 159 -8.60 6.63 24.23
CA GLY A 159 -7.75 5.95 23.25
C GLY A 159 -6.28 6.38 23.36
N ASP A 160 -5.35 5.43 23.20
CA ASP A 160 -3.91 5.69 23.24
C ASP A 160 -3.34 6.20 21.89
N GLY A 161 -4.17 6.18 20.83
CA GLY A 161 -3.85 6.69 19.51
C GLY A 161 -2.74 5.93 18.77
N THR A 162 -2.35 4.76 19.26
CA THR A 162 -1.16 4.06 18.79
C THR A 162 -1.40 3.32 17.47
N VAL A 163 -2.53 2.62 17.34
CA VAL A 163 -2.86 1.74 16.20
C VAL A 163 -4.36 1.84 15.88
N ASP A 164 -4.72 1.74 14.60
CA ASP A 164 -6.12 1.62 14.12
C ASP A 164 -7.12 2.70 14.57
N VAL A 165 -6.68 3.92 14.85
CA VAL A 165 -7.60 5.06 14.92
C VAL A 165 -8.16 5.39 13.54
N THR A 166 -9.37 5.95 13.48
CA THR A 166 -9.93 6.44 12.22
C THR A 166 -9.22 7.72 11.81
N VAL A 167 -8.76 7.79 10.57
CA VAL A 167 -8.16 9.01 10.01
C VAL A 167 -8.90 9.46 8.76
N VAL A 168 -8.96 10.78 8.56
CA VAL A 168 -9.65 11.42 7.43
C VAL A 168 -8.77 12.53 6.87
N GLY A 169 -8.69 12.61 5.55
CA GLY A 169 -7.97 13.66 4.84
C GLY A 169 -8.08 13.49 3.33
N GLY A 170 -7.38 14.32 2.58
CA GLY A 170 -7.29 14.21 1.13
C GLY A 170 -5.86 14.40 0.63
N GLY A 171 -5.63 13.99 -0.61
CA GLY A 171 -4.34 14.14 -1.27
C GLY A 171 -4.46 14.05 -2.79
N PRO A 172 -3.34 14.15 -3.51
CA PRO A 172 -3.31 14.03 -4.96
C PRO A 172 -3.65 12.60 -5.41
N THR A 173 -4.22 12.46 -6.62
CA THR A 173 -4.51 11.16 -7.24
C THR A 173 -3.35 10.61 -8.08
N ARG A 174 -2.29 11.41 -8.29
CA ARG A 174 -1.18 11.07 -9.19
C ARG A 174 0.19 11.35 -8.58
N ALA A 175 1.12 10.42 -8.79
CA ALA A 175 2.54 10.51 -8.49
C ALA A 175 3.33 11.15 -9.65
N ASP A 176 2.93 12.35 -10.08
CA ASP A 176 3.50 13.04 -11.24
C ASP A 176 3.63 14.55 -10.94
N PRO A 177 4.86 15.10 -10.89
CA PRO A 177 5.08 16.50 -10.52
C PRO A 177 4.53 17.49 -11.54
N TRP A 178 4.31 17.09 -12.80
CA TRP A 178 3.68 17.94 -13.82
C TRP A 178 2.16 17.97 -13.69
N ASN A 179 1.58 16.93 -13.08
CA ASN A 179 0.15 16.78 -12.93
C ASN A 179 -0.19 15.85 -11.75
N LEU A 180 -0.35 16.44 -10.57
CA LEU A 180 -0.76 15.76 -9.33
C LEU A 180 -2.21 15.21 -9.39
N GLY A 181 -2.96 15.49 -10.46
CA GLY A 181 -4.32 15.04 -10.65
C GLY A 181 -5.33 15.90 -9.91
N SER A 182 -6.38 15.27 -9.38
CA SER A 182 -7.41 15.94 -8.59
C SER A 182 -7.19 15.72 -7.10
N VAL A 183 -7.82 16.54 -6.27
CA VAL A 183 -7.92 16.24 -4.84
C VAL A 183 -8.85 15.04 -4.67
N HIS A 184 -8.35 14.00 -4.02
CA HIS A 184 -9.11 12.82 -3.63
C HIS A 184 -9.25 12.79 -2.11
N GLY A 185 -10.50 12.78 -1.63
CA GLY A 185 -10.80 12.57 -0.23
C GLY A 185 -10.77 11.07 0.07
N TYR A 186 -9.76 10.63 0.81
CA TYR A 186 -9.62 9.23 1.16
C TYR A 186 -10.72 8.80 2.13
N PRO A 187 -11.25 7.57 2.01
CA PRO A 187 -12.32 7.09 2.88
C PRO A 187 -11.86 7.11 4.36
N PRO A 188 -12.77 7.42 5.31
CA PRO A 188 -12.49 7.21 6.72
C PRO A 188 -12.17 5.73 6.96
N MET A 189 -10.91 5.46 7.33
CA MET A 189 -10.38 4.11 7.48
C MET A 189 -9.45 4.06 8.69
N PRO A 190 -9.17 2.86 9.23
CA PRO A 190 -8.07 2.68 10.17
C PRO A 190 -6.79 3.30 9.60
N ARG A 191 -6.01 3.97 10.44
CA ARG A 191 -4.70 4.55 10.09
C ARG A 191 -3.77 3.52 9.43
N TRP A 192 -3.94 2.23 9.75
CA TRP A 192 -3.17 1.16 9.13
C TRP A 192 -3.34 1.11 7.60
N HIS A 193 -4.58 1.28 7.11
CA HIS A 193 -4.89 1.22 5.68
C HIS A 193 -4.70 2.56 4.97
N SER A 194 -4.85 3.67 5.69
CA SER A 194 -4.82 5.02 5.12
C SER A 194 -3.43 5.47 4.67
N ILE A 195 -3.36 6.30 3.63
CA ILE A 195 -2.15 7.05 3.26
C ILE A 195 -1.57 7.88 4.45
N PHE A 196 -2.45 8.33 5.36
CA PHE A 196 -2.09 9.09 6.55
C PHE A 196 -1.59 8.18 7.64
N THR A 197 -0.28 8.01 7.72
CA THR A 197 0.33 7.12 8.70
C THR A 197 1.66 7.65 9.22
N LEU A 198 1.94 7.31 10.48
CA LEU A 198 3.15 7.74 11.18
C LEU A 198 4.37 6.87 10.84
N ASP A 199 4.16 5.67 10.32
CA ASP A 199 5.23 4.82 9.82
C ASP A 199 5.92 5.48 8.62
N LYS A 200 7.20 5.20 8.47
CA LYS A 200 8.06 5.73 7.41
C LYS A 200 8.20 4.71 6.28
N ALA A 201 8.31 5.16 5.04
CA ALA A 201 8.85 4.29 4.00
C ALA A 201 10.34 3.97 4.31
N GLY A 202 10.88 2.91 3.71
CA GLY A 202 12.28 2.54 3.89
C GLY A 202 13.24 3.56 3.29
N ALA A 203 12.78 4.25 2.25
CA ALA A 203 13.42 5.39 1.61
C ALA A 203 12.35 6.28 0.97
N VAL A 204 12.71 7.53 0.68
CA VAL A 204 11.97 8.39 -0.24
C VAL A 204 12.71 8.36 -1.57
N VAL A 205 12.09 7.74 -2.58
CA VAL A 205 12.74 7.50 -3.87
C VAL A 205 12.56 8.73 -4.77
N PRO A 206 13.63 9.24 -5.40
CA PRO A 206 13.50 10.35 -6.34
C PRO A 206 12.57 10.01 -7.50
N TYR A 207 11.76 10.97 -7.95
CA TYR A 207 11.01 10.85 -9.19
C TYR A 207 11.96 10.52 -10.36
N SER A 208 11.62 9.49 -11.14
CA SER A 208 12.48 8.95 -12.19
C SER A 208 12.37 9.70 -13.53
N GLY A 209 11.37 10.58 -13.67
CA GLY A 209 11.15 11.39 -14.86
C GLY A 209 11.81 12.77 -14.79
N ALA A 210 11.46 13.63 -15.76
CA ALA A 210 11.92 15.01 -15.79
C ALA A 210 11.12 15.88 -14.81
N CYS A 211 11.82 16.66 -13.99
CA CYS A 211 11.19 17.63 -13.10
C CYS A 211 10.66 18.85 -13.86
N PRO A 212 9.59 19.50 -13.37
CA PRO A 212 9.19 20.83 -13.82
C PRO A 212 10.34 21.84 -13.66
N ASP A 213 10.45 22.74 -14.63
CA ASP A 213 11.38 23.88 -14.60
C ASP A 213 10.93 24.98 -13.61
#